data_AF-A0A915BVF6-F1
#
_entry.id   AF-A0A915BVF6-F1
#
_cell.length_a   1.000
_cell.length_b   1.000
_cell.length_c   1.000
_cell.angle_alpha   90.00
_cell.angle_beta   90.00
_cell.angle_gamma   90.00
#
_symmetry.space_group_name_H-M   'P 1'
#
loop_
_entity.id
_entity.type
_entity.pdbx_description
1 polymer ?
#
loop_
_entity_poly.entity_id
_entity_poly.type
_entity_poly.pdbx_seq_one_letter_code
_entity_poly.pdbx_strand_id
1 'polypeptide(L)'
;SNLEKVRPDHLLLRTLCQSLILWDQIEPTRAYVEELVPPVVRQYVSRFFDEEALLVDEDTAYLSTIMDLETIARSYLYIVAGACFAIAIRFASSCCSEAFRTIMHYLSIVFIEWGPTDRSLRLCHTAGSTVCSSVLNQLLYSVALICL
;
A
#
# COMPACT_ATOMS: atom_id res chain seq x y z
N SER A 1 -17.65 18.62 14.28
CA SER A 1 -16.93 19.11 13.10
C SER A 1 -15.45 18.84 13.30
N ASN A 2 -14.76 18.28 12.30
CA ASN A 2 -13.36 17.76 12.33
C ASN A 2 -13.19 16.26 12.67
N LEU A 3 -13.99 15.39 12.05
CA LEU A 3 -13.44 14.08 11.72
C LEU A 3 -12.60 14.31 10.47
N GLU A 4 -11.29 14.45 10.66
CA GLU A 4 -10.33 14.74 9.60
C GLU A 4 -10.54 13.77 8.44
N LYS A 5 -10.94 14.29 7.29
CA LYS A 5 -10.67 13.67 6.00
C LYS A 5 -9.15 13.65 5.85
N VAL A 6 -8.49 12.68 6.48
CA VAL A 6 -7.05 12.46 6.32
C VAL A 6 -6.85 12.25 4.82
N ARG A 7 -6.15 13.18 4.19
CA ARG A 7 -5.87 13.03 2.76
C ARG A 7 -5.00 11.78 2.57
N PRO A 8 -5.29 10.93 1.58
CA PRO A 8 -4.59 9.65 1.41
C PRO A 8 -3.05 9.79 1.34
N ASP A 9 -2.56 10.91 0.81
CA ASP A 9 -1.14 11.32 0.77
C ASP A 9 -0.50 11.47 2.15
N HIS A 10 -1.25 11.88 3.18
CA HIS A 10 -0.74 11.91 4.55
C HIS A 10 -0.55 10.52 5.15
N LEU A 11 -1.23 9.49 4.62
CA LEU A 11 -1.07 8.12 5.11
C LEU A 11 0.29 7.53 4.75
N LEU A 12 0.86 7.91 3.61
CA LEU A 12 2.24 7.56 3.25
C LEU A 12 3.21 8.08 4.30
N LEU A 13 3.15 9.40 4.57
CA LEU A 13 4.05 10.04 5.53
C LEU A 13 3.84 9.47 6.94
N ARG A 14 2.59 9.27 7.36
CA ARG A 14 2.26 8.66 8.64
C ARG A 14 2.87 7.26 8.79
N THR A 15 2.69 6.41 7.78
CA THR A 15 3.22 5.03 7.79
C THR A 15 4.74 5.01 7.80
N LEU A 16 5.36 5.90 7.01
CA LEU A 16 6.80 6.09 7.01
C LEU A 16 7.31 6.50 8.39
N CYS A 17 6.77 7.58 8.97
CA CYS A 17 7.20 8.08 10.28
C CYS A 17 7.00 7.04 11.39
N GLN A 18 5.88 6.32 11.38
CA GLN A 18 5.63 5.23 12.33
C GLN A 18 6.71 4.15 12.23
N SER A 19 7.05 3.73 11.01
CA SER A 19 8.10 2.73 10.77
C SER A 19 9.48 3.24 11.23
N LEU A 20 9.80 4.51 10.94
CA LEU A 20 11.08 5.10 11.32
C LEU A 20 11.24 5.24 12.84
N ILE A 21 10.16 5.47 13.59
CA ILE A 21 10.19 5.44 15.06
C ILE A 21 10.45 4.02 15.56
N LEU A 22 9.84 3.02 14.93
CA LEU A 22 10.00 1.59 15.22
C LEU A 22 11.12 0.97 14.37
N TRP A 23 12.24 1.68 14.22
CA TRP A 23 13.32 1.38 13.27
C TRP A 23 13.79 -0.07 13.28
N ASP A 24 13.94 -0.65 14.47
CA ASP A 24 14.46 -2.02 14.66
C ASP A 24 13.47 -3.12 14.25
N GLN A 25 12.19 -2.77 14.07
CA GLN A 25 11.13 -3.69 13.67
C GLN A 25 10.94 -3.73 12.14
N ILE A 26 11.65 -2.89 11.38
CA ILE A 26 11.51 -2.85 9.93
C ILE A 26 12.12 -4.12 9.32
N GLU A 27 11.25 -5.00 8.83
CA GLU A 27 11.64 -6.20 8.11
C GLU A 27 11.42 -6.03 6.60
N PRO A 28 12.33 -6.55 5.73
CA PRO A 28 12.21 -6.43 4.29
C PRO A 28 11.21 -7.43 3.70
N THR A 29 10.10 -7.71 4.39
CA THR A 29 9.14 -8.76 4.06
C THR A 29 7.77 -8.17 3.69
N ARG A 30 6.98 -8.94 2.94
CA ARG A 30 5.57 -8.59 2.66
C ARG A 30 4.73 -8.59 3.93
N ALA A 31 5.01 -9.51 4.86
CA ALA A 31 4.29 -9.60 6.13
C ALA A 31 4.36 -8.27 6.90
N TYR A 32 5.55 -7.66 7.00
CA TYR A 32 5.74 -6.35 7.60
C TYR A 32 4.90 -5.26 6.93
N VAL A 33 4.90 -5.20 5.58
CA VAL A 33 4.10 -4.21 4.85
C VAL A 33 2.60 -4.41 5.11
N GLU A 34 2.12 -5.65 5.05
CA GLU A 34 0.71 -5.96 5.29
C GLU A 34 0.28 -5.66 6.73
N GLU A 35 1.15 -5.87 7.72
CA GLU A 35 0.90 -5.55 9.13
C GLU A 35 0.63 -4.07 9.38
N LEU A 36 1.24 -3.19 8.58
CA LEU A 36 1.02 -1.74 8.65
C LEU A 36 -0.33 -1.31 8.05
N VAL A 37 -0.98 -2.16 7.26
CA VAL A 37 -2.31 -1.90 6.71
C VAL A 37 -3.37 -2.12 7.79
N PRO A 38 -4.19 -1.12 8.14
CA PRO A 38 -5.26 -1.29 9.11
C PRO A 38 -6.20 -2.44 8.75
N PRO A 39 -6.68 -3.25 9.72
CA PRO A 39 -7.53 -4.40 9.45
C PRO A 39 -8.74 -4.08 8.57
N VAL A 40 -9.34 -2.92 8.81
CA VAL A 40 -10.45 -2.38 8.01
C VAL A 40 -10.06 -2.27 6.54
N VAL A 41 -8.95 -1.61 6.22
CA VAL A 41 -8.49 -1.46 4.83
C VAL A 41 -8.17 -2.83 4.23
N ARG A 42 -7.53 -3.73 4.99
CA ARG A 42 -7.17 -5.08 4.55
C ARG A 42 -8.40 -5.91 4.17
N GLN A 43 -9.46 -5.87 4.97
CA GLN A 43 -10.72 -6.59 4.71
C GLN A 43 -11.47 -6.12 3.47
N TYR A 44 -11.33 -4.85 3.09
CA TYR A 44 -11.92 -4.36 1.85
C TYR A 44 -11.02 -4.62 0.64
N VAL A 45 -9.71 -4.49 0.83
CA VAL A 45 -8.76 -4.71 -0.25
C VAL A 45 -8.74 -6.18 -0.66
N SER A 46 -8.95 -7.11 0.26
CA SER A 46 -9.15 -8.53 -0.08
C SER A 46 -10.30 -8.75 -1.06
N ARG A 47 -11.32 -7.87 -1.13
CA ARG A 47 -12.40 -7.96 -2.14
C ARG A 47 -11.92 -7.70 -3.58
N PHE A 48 -10.76 -7.04 -3.75
CA PHE A 48 -10.12 -6.92 -5.07
C PHE A 48 -9.30 -8.17 -5.42
N PHE A 49 -8.85 -8.92 -4.41
CA PHE A 49 -7.93 -10.05 -4.56
C PHE A 49 -8.59 -11.43 -4.45
N ASP A 50 -9.74 -11.55 -3.78
CA ASP A 50 -10.48 -12.79 -3.51
C ASP A 50 -11.98 -12.59 -3.82
N GLU A 51 -12.52 -13.35 -4.78
CA GLU A 51 -13.95 -13.29 -5.16
C GLU A 51 -14.90 -13.92 -4.12
N GLU A 52 -14.40 -14.84 -3.28
CA GLU A 52 -15.18 -15.56 -2.27
C GLU A 52 -15.32 -14.83 -0.92
N ALA A 53 -14.62 -13.69 -0.72
CA ALA A 53 -14.66 -12.91 0.52
C ALA A 53 -15.95 -12.08 0.72
N LEU A 54 -17.04 -12.50 0.08
CA LEU A 54 -18.37 -11.86 0.09
C LEU A 54 -19.22 -12.23 1.33
N LEU A 55 -18.65 -12.86 2.35
CA LEU A 55 -19.35 -13.03 3.63
C LEU A 55 -19.29 -11.70 4.38
N VAL A 56 -20.28 -10.86 4.12
CA VAL A 56 -20.44 -9.54 4.71
C VAL A 56 -20.84 -9.69 6.18
N ASP A 57 -19.97 -9.26 7.09
CA ASP A 57 -20.39 -8.89 8.44
C ASP A 57 -21.13 -7.53 8.37
N GLU A 58 -22.22 -7.37 9.12
CA GLU A 58 -23.12 -6.19 9.02
C GLU A 58 -22.38 -4.85 9.23
N ASP A 59 -21.33 -4.85 10.06
CA ASP A 59 -20.47 -3.70 10.34
C ASP A 59 -19.66 -3.26 9.10
N THR A 60 -19.32 -4.20 8.21
CA THR A 60 -18.57 -3.95 6.97
C THR A 60 -19.49 -3.49 5.82
N ALA A 61 -20.80 -3.73 5.90
CA ALA A 61 -21.76 -3.12 4.98
C ALA A 61 -21.96 -1.63 5.31
N TYR A 62 -22.09 -1.31 6.60
CA TYR A 62 -22.23 0.06 7.09
C TYR A 62 -21.02 0.93 6.73
N LEU A 63 -19.80 0.43 6.90
CA LEU A 63 -18.62 1.23 6.59
C LEU A 63 -18.42 1.45 5.08
N SER A 64 -18.87 0.54 4.21
CA SER A 64 -18.89 0.77 2.75
C SER A 64 -19.92 1.82 2.31
N THR A 65 -20.87 2.12 3.20
CA THR A 65 -21.85 3.21 3.02
C THR A 65 -21.28 4.56 3.49
N ILE A 66 -20.27 4.55 4.37
CA ILE A 66 -19.69 5.74 5.01
C ILE A 66 -18.33 6.14 4.38
N MET A 67 -17.52 5.17 3.97
CA MET A 67 -16.25 5.35 3.24
C MET A 67 -16.39 4.78 1.83
N ASP A 68 -16.15 5.62 0.83
CA ASP A 68 -16.14 5.23 -0.57
C ASP A 68 -14.96 4.29 -0.89
N LEU A 69 -15.23 3.30 -1.75
CA LEU A 69 -14.25 2.28 -2.16
C LEU A 69 -12.97 2.91 -2.76
N GLU A 70 -13.11 4.06 -3.40
CA GLU A 70 -12.02 4.89 -3.88
C GLU A 70 -11.08 5.32 -2.75
N THR A 71 -11.60 5.90 -1.67
CA THR A 71 -10.78 6.28 -0.50
C THR A 71 -10.03 5.09 0.10
N ILE A 72 -10.66 3.92 0.15
CA ILE A 72 -10.04 2.70 0.66
C ILE A 72 -8.88 2.26 -0.25
N ALA A 73 -9.11 2.20 -1.56
CA ALA A 73 -8.09 1.82 -2.55
C ALA A 73 -6.89 2.79 -2.50
N ARG A 74 -7.16 4.09 -2.45
CA ARG A 74 -6.12 5.12 -2.30
C ARG A 74 -5.33 4.96 -1.01
N SER A 75 -6.03 4.74 0.11
CA SER A 75 -5.41 4.58 1.43
C SER A 75 -4.45 3.39 1.45
N TYR A 76 -4.88 2.25 0.91
CA TYR A 76 -4.05 1.06 0.79
C TYR A 76 -2.76 1.34 0.02
N LEU A 77 -2.86 1.91 -1.19
CA LEU A 77 -1.69 2.16 -2.03
C LEU A 77 -0.68 3.12 -1.37
N TYR A 78 -1.15 4.18 -0.69
CA TYR A 78 -0.27 5.10 0.02
C TYR A 78 0.37 4.49 1.27
N ILE A 79 -0.34 3.65 2.02
CA ILE A 79 0.22 2.93 3.18
C ILE A 79 1.33 1.98 2.72
N VAL A 80 1.05 1.17 1.68
CA VAL A 80 2.03 0.28 1.06
C VAL A 80 3.26 1.05 0.58
N ALA A 81 3.05 2.17 -0.13
CA ALA A 81 4.15 3.02 -0.60
C ALA A 81 5.02 3.56 0.56
N GLY A 82 4.39 3.99 1.66
CA GLY A 82 5.09 4.46 2.85
C GLY A 82 5.89 3.36 3.55
N ALA A 83 5.32 2.17 3.66
CA ALA A 83 6.00 0.99 4.21
C ALA A 83 7.20 0.55 3.35
N CYS A 84 7.03 0.46 2.03
CA CYS A 84 8.10 0.16 1.10
C CYS A 84 9.22 1.21 1.16
N PHE A 85 8.87 2.48 1.34
CA PHE A 85 9.88 3.52 1.48
C PHE A 85 10.65 3.41 2.81
N ALA A 86 9.97 3.04 3.90
CA ALA A 86 10.64 2.76 5.17
C ALA A 86 11.63 1.58 5.04
N ILE A 87 11.24 0.49 4.36
CA ILE A 87 12.14 -0.62 4.03
C ILE A 87 13.34 -0.09 3.23
N ALA A 88 13.12 0.70 2.18
CA ALA A 88 14.20 1.22 1.37
C ALA A 88 15.17 2.11 2.16
N ILE A 89 14.70 2.93 3.09
CA ILE A 89 15.57 3.73 3.98
C ILE A 89 16.36 2.82 4.92
N ARG A 90 15.72 1.79 5.50
CA ARG A 90 16.37 0.83 6.41
C ARG A 90 17.48 0.02 5.74
N PHE A 91 17.31 -0.26 4.45
CA PHE A 91 18.20 -1.08 3.64
C PHE A 91 18.87 -0.28 2.51
N ALA A 92 18.98 1.05 2.67
CA ALA A 92 19.59 1.91 1.67
C ALA A 92 21.03 1.48 1.40
N SER A 93 21.43 1.44 0.13
CA SER A 93 22.79 1.05 -0.31
C SER A 93 23.28 -0.31 0.16
N SER A 94 22.38 -1.19 0.61
CA SER A 94 22.74 -2.52 1.09
C SER A 94 22.68 -3.60 0.01
N CYS A 95 22.10 -3.29 -1.15
CA CYS A 95 21.77 -4.27 -2.20
C CYS A 95 20.99 -5.48 -1.65
N CYS A 96 20.20 -5.29 -0.59
CA CYS A 96 19.42 -6.35 0.03
C CYS A 96 18.41 -6.93 -0.97
N SER A 97 18.62 -8.18 -1.38
CA SER A 97 17.77 -8.87 -2.35
C SER A 97 16.33 -9.03 -1.87
N GLU A 98 16.14 -9.24 -0.57
CA GLU A 98 14.81 -9.40 0.04
C GLU A 98 14.03 -8.08 0.01
N ALA A 99 14.69 -6.96 0.35
CA ALA A 99 14.09 -5.63 0.28
C ALA A 99 13.71 -5.29 -1.17
N PHE A 100 14.61 -5.55 -2.11
CA PHE A 100 14.35 -5.35 -3.55
C PHE A 100 13.16 -6.18 -4.02
N ARG A 101 13.11 -7.47 -3.68
CA ARG A 101 12.00 -8.38 -4.05
C ARG A 101 10.67 -7.93 -3.49
N THR A 102 10.64 -7.52 -2.22
CA THR A 102 9.43 -7.03 -1.56
C THR A 102 8.90 -5.76 -2.24
N ILE A 103 9.76 -4.78 -2.55
CA ILE A 103 9.30 -3.56 -3.22
C ILE A 103 8.90 -3.82 -4.68
N MET A 104 9.63 -4.68 -5.40
CA MET A 104 9.27 -5.08 -6.76
C MET A 104 7.91 -5.80 -6.84
N HIS A 105 7.55 -6.56 -5.80
CA HIS A 105 6.22 -7.15 -5.70
C HIS A 105 5.14 -6.07 -5.72
N TYR A 106 5.24 -5.05 -4.87
CA TYR A 106 4.25 -3.96 -4.85
C TYR A 106 4.32 -3.07 -6.10
N LEU A 107 5.50 -2.91 -6.70
CA LEU A 107 5.64 -2.21 -7.98
C LEU A 107 4.87 -2.93 -9.09
N SER A 108 4.89 -4.27 -9.11
CA SER A 108 4.13 -5.06 -10.10
C SER A 108 2.60 -4.93 -9.96
N ILE A 109 2.09 -4.57 -8.78
CA ILE A 109 0.66 -4.30 -8.56
C ILE A 109 0.26 -2.98 -9.24
N VAL A 110 1.12 -1.97 -9.23
CA VAL A 110 0.79 -0.62 -9.76
C VAL A 110 1.25 -0.44 -11.21
N PHE A 111 2.29 -1.15 -11.64
CA PHE A 111 2.85 -1.04 -12.98
C PHE A 111 2.13 -1.97 -13.97
N ILE A 112 1.09 -1.43 -14.61
CA ILE A 112 0.18 -2.17 -15.50
C ILE A 112 0.89 -2.76 -16.74
N GLU A 113 2.00 -2.21 -17.20
CA GLU A 113 2.68 -2.67 -18.42
C GLU A 113 3.42 -4.02 -18.26
N TRP A 114 3.67 -4.50 -17.02
CA TRP A 114 4.43 -5.73 -16.78
C TRP A 114 3.60 -7.02 -16.71
N GLY A 115 2.35 -6.96 -17.17
CA GLY A 115 1.41 -8.09 -17.14
C GLY A 115 0.45 -7.97 -15.96
N PRO A 116 -0.61 -7.16 -16.08
CA PRO A 116 -1.50 -6.90 -14.98
C PRO A 116 -2.31 -8.17 -14.67
N THR A 117 -2.45 -8.48 -13.39
CA THR A 117 -3.51 -9.40 -12.98
C THR A 117 -4.82 -8.61 -13.04
N ASP A 118 -5.93 -9.24 -13.45
CA ASP A 118 -7.26 -8.59 -13.51
C ASP A 118 -7.61 -7.83 -12.21
N ARG A 119 -7.13 -8.36 -11.09
CA ARG A 119 -7.26 -7.83 -9.72
C ARG A 119 -6.53 -6.50 -9.51
N SER A 120 -5.27 -6.40 -9.96
CA SER A 120 -4.49 -5.17 -9.82
C SER A 120 -5.03 -4.06 -10.70
N LEU A 121 -5.62 -4.41 -11.86
CA LEU A 121 -6.31 -3.47 -12.73
C LEU A 121 -7.52 -2.82 -12.04
N ARG A 122 -8.36 -3.61 -11.35
CA ARG A 122 -9.53 -3.10 -10.61
C ARG A 122 -9.13 -2.17 -9.45
N LEU A 123 -8.10 -2.53 -8.69
CA LEU A 123 -7.57 -1.69 -7.61
C LEU A 123 -7.05 -0.35 -8.16
N CYS A 124 -6.21 -0.39 -9.20
CA CYS A 124 -5.64 0.80 -9.82
C CYS A 124 -6.70 1.69 -10.50
N HIS A 125 -7.71 1.09 -11.14
CA HIS A 125 -8.83 1.82 -11.70
C HIS A 125 -9.63 2.55 -10.61
N THR A 126 -9.89 1.88 -9.49
CA THR A 126 -10.65 2.44 -8.36
C THR A 126 -9.88 3.53 -7.62
N ALA A 127 -8.57 3.41 -7.50
CA ALA A 127 -7.72 4.43 -6.87
C ALA A 127 -7.52 5.68 -7.75
N GLY A 128 -7.59 5.51 -9.08
CA GLY A 128 -7.41 6.58 -10.06
C GLY A 128 -5.95 6.74 -10.52
N SER A 129 -5.78 7.18 -11.77
CA SER A 129 -4.49 7.24 -12.46
C SER A 129 -3.45 8.10 -11.75
N THR A 130 -3.83 9.26 -11.20
CA THR A 130 -2.92 10.16 -10.47
C THR A 130 -2.30 9.49 -9.25
N VAL A 131 -3.09 8.71 -8.50
CA VAL A 131 -2.61 8.00 -7.31
C VAL A 131 -1.66 6.88 -7.72
N CYS A 132 -2.03 6.10 -8.75
CA CYS A 132 -1.16 5.06 -9.29
C CYS A 132 0.18 5.62 -9.77
N SER A 133 0.19 6.73 -10.51
CA SER A 133 1.45 7.38 -10.93
C SER A 133 2.28 7.89 -9.75
N SER A 134 1.64 8.48 -8.74
CA SER A 134 2.33 8.95 -7.54
C SER A 134 2.98 7.81 -6.76
N VAL A 135 2.23 6.72 -6.54
CA VAL A 135 2.71 5.53 -5.83
C VAL A 135 3.79 4.80 -6.62
N LEU A 136 3.62 4.69 -7.94
CA LEU A 136 4.64 4.12 -8.83
C LEU A 136 5.97 4.86 -8.70
N ASN A 137 5.95 6.19 -8.79
CA ASN A 137 7.15 7.00 -8.64
C ASN A 137 7.82 6.78 -7.26
N GLN A 138 7.02 6.73 -6.20
CA GLN A 138 7.54 6.47 -4.85
C GLN A 138 8.21 5.10 -4.74
N LEU A 139 7.60 4.05 -5.31
CA LEU A 139 8.16 2.70 -5.31
C LEU A 139 9.45 2.66 -6.14
N LEU A 140 9.50 3.34 -7.28
CA LEU A 140 10.72 3.47 -8.09
C LEU A 140 11.86 4.17 -7.32
N TYR A 141 11.58 5.25 -6.59
CA TYR A 141 12.57 5.89 -5.72
C TYR A 141 13.05 4.96 -4.61
N SER A 142 12.13 4.17 -4.05
CA SER A 142 12.46 3.20 -3.01
C SER A 142 13.36 2.08 -3.54
N VAL A 143 13.12 1.59 -4.76
CA VAL A 143 14.02 0.63 -5.44
C VAL A 143 15.38 1.26 -5.71
N ALA A 144 15.42 2.49 -6.25
CA ALA A 144 16.67 3.18 -6.53
C ALA A 144 17.52 3.33 -5.25
N LEU A 145 16.90 3.67 -4.12
CA LEU A 145 17.57 3.86 -2.83
C LEU A 145 18.26 2.58 -2.30
N ILE A 146 17.70 1.40 -2.59
CA ILE A 146 18.32 0.12 -2.20
C ILE A 146 19.61 -0.14 -2.99
N CYS A 147 19.68 0.33 -4.24
CA CYS A 147 20.73 0.03 -5.20
C CYS A 147 21.78 1.14 -5.38
N LEU A 148 21.67 2.26 -4.66
CA LEU A 148 22.67 3.35 -4.64
C LEU A 148 23.97 2.90 -3.97
#